data_AF-A0A372R8I5-F1
#
_entry.id   AF-A0A372R8I5-F1
#
_cell.length_a   1.000
_cell.length_b   1.000
_cell.length_c   1.000
_cell.angle_alpha   90.00
_cell.angle_beta   90.00
_cell.angle_gamma   90.00
#
_symmetry.space_group_name_H-M   'P 1'
#
loop_
_entity.id
_entity.type
_entity.pdbx_description
1 polymer ?
#
loop_
_entity_poly.entity_id
_entity_poly.type
_entity_poly.pdbx_seq_one_letter_code
_entity_poly.pdbx_strand_id
1 'polypeptide(L)'
;MGQGPGKTPDPTQFNLVDPAVRDTLTVAGDSWTVIRYFIDNPGIWALYSHIEWLIEMGMVGQLIERPSELKDNDDDDDDDDNNNTAKKRSLKVYKKYYKRSDIPNHFRHVRYKFMRGSAY
;
A
#
# COMPACT_ATOMS: atom_id res chain seq x y z
N MET A 1 5.09 -17.53 -10.25
CA MET A 1 4.13 -16.95 -11.20
C MET A 1 4.88 -16.02 -12.14
N GLY A 2 4.37 -15.86 -13.36
CA GLY A 2 5.15 -15.42 -14.52
C GLY A 2 4.93 -13.96 -14.93
N GLN A 3 5.60 -13.59 -16.01
CA GLN A 3 5.44 -12.33 -16.72
C GLN A 3 5.34 -12.65 -18.21
N GLY A 4 4.56 -11.87 -18.96
CA GLY A 4 4.42 -12.09 -20.39
C GLY A 4 3.86 -10.88 -21.13
N PRO A 5 4.01 -10.83 -22.46
CA PRO A 5 3.45 -9.77 -23.27
C PRO A 5 1.92 -9.89 -23.40
N GLY A 6 1.27 -8.76 -23.69
CA GLY A 6 -0.16 -8.69 -23.92
C GLY A 6 -0.95 -8.22 -22.69
N LYS A 7 -2.26 -8.08 -22.87
CA LYS A 7 -3.16 -7.47 -21.86
C LYS A 7 -3.69 -8.46 -20.83
N THR A 8 -3.86 -9.72 -21.22
CA THR A 8 -4.52 -10.74 -20.41
C THR A 8 -3.56 -11.87 -20.10
N PRO A 9 -3.32 -12.19 -18.82
CA PRO A 9 -2.48 -13.31 -18.44
C PRO A 9 -3.19 -14.64 -18.74
N ASP A 10 -2.49 -15.57 -19.39
CA ASP A 10 -2.96 -16.95 -19.57
C ASP A 10 -2.54 -17.81 -18.36
N PRO A 11 -3.48 -18.39 -17.59
CA PRO A 11 -3.16 -19.24 -16.44
C PRO A 11 -2.25 -20.43 -16.75
N THR A 12 -2.24 -20.92 -17.99
CA THR A 12 -1.37 -22.03 -18.41
C THR A 12 0.11 -21.64 -18.41
N GLN A 13 0.42 -20.36 -18.50
CA GLN A 13 1.79 -19.82 -18.52
C GLN A 13 2.32 -19.55 -17.10
N PHE A 14 1.52 -19.81 -16.06
CA PHE A 14 1.94 -19.52 -14.70
C PHE A 14 2.88 -20.60 -14.18
N ASN A 15 4.08 -20.20 -13.75
CA ASN A 15 4.91 -21.10 -12.96
C ASN A 15 4.28 -21.29 -11.57
N LEU A 16 3.75 -22.50 -11.33
CA LEU A 16 3.18 -22.96 -10.05
C LEU A 16 4.17 -23.79 -9.23
N VAL A 17 5.29 -24.22 -9.81
CA VAL A 17 6.32 -25.05 -9.17
C VAL A 17 7.56 -24.19 -8.94
N ASP A 18 7.85 -23.88 -7.68
CA ASP A 18 9.02 -23.09 -7.27
C ASP A 18 9.21 -21.79 -8.09
N PRO A 19 8.33 -20.79 -7.90
CA PRO A 19 8.46 -19.52 -8.58
C PRO A 19 9.53 -18.62 -7.94
N ALA A 20 10.11 -17.71 -8.74
CA ALA A 20 11.03 -16.70 -8.22
C ALA A 20 10.40 -15.86 -7.08
N VAL A 21 11.11 -15.78 -5.95
CA VAL A 21 10.72 -15.01 -4.76
C VAL A 21 11.52 -13.70 -4.72
N ARG A 22 10.81 -12.57 -4.72
CA ARG A 22 11.38 -11.21 -4.73
C ARG A 22 10.34 -10.19 -4.24
N ASP A 23 10.80 -9.08 -3.68
CA ASP A 23 9.95 -7.94 -3.27
C ASP A 23 9.66 -6.97 -4.43
N THR A 24 10.61 -6.82 -5.36
CA THR A 24 10.56 -5.85 -6.45
C THR A 24 10.69 -6.55 -7.79
N LEU A 25 9.89 -6.13 -8.76
CA LEU A 25 9.95 -6.65 -10.12
C LEU A 25 9.67 -5.53 -11.13
N THR A 26 10.29 -5.63 -12.29
CA THR A 26 10.04 -4.73 -13.40
C THR A 26 8.83 -5.21 -14.20
N VAL A 27 7.86 -4.33 -14.40
CA VAL A 27 6.72 -4.56 -15.30
C VAL A 27 6.99 -3.79 -16.59
N ALA A 28 7.07 -4.49 -17.73
CA ALA A 28 7.24 -3.84 -19.02
C ALA A 28 5.92 -3.22 -19.50
N GLY A 29 5.98 -2.24 -20.40
CA GLY A 29 4.79 -1.71 -21.07
C GLY A 29 4.05 -2.80 -21.85
N ASP A 30 2.71 -2.70 -21.92
CA ASP A 30 1.84 -3.70 -22.58
C ASP A 30 2.11 -5.15 -22.15
N SER A 31 2.46 -5.35 -20.88
CA SER A 31 2.73 -6.67 -20.32
C SER A 31 1.88 -6.93 -19.08
N TRP A 32 1.83 -8.19 -18.68
CA TRP A 32 1.20 -8.63 -17.44
C TRP A 32 2.23 -9.27 -16.53
N THR A 33 2.01 -9.15 -15.23
CA THR A 33 2.78 -9.83 -14.17
C THR A 33 1.79 -10.40 -13.17
N VAL A 34 2.00 -11.66 -12.78
CA VAL A 34 1.19 -12.28 -11.72
C VAL A 34 2.08 -12.54 -10.50
N ILE A 35 1.68 -12.00 -9.35
CA ILE A 35 2.42 -12.08 -8.07
C ILE A 35 1.65 -12.93 -7.08
N ARG A 36 2.35 -13.84 -6.40
CA ARG A 36 1.80 -14.70 -5.35
C ARG A 36 2.51 -14.28 -4.09
N TYR A 37 1.73 -13.99 -3.06
CA TYR A 37 2.23 -13.72 -1.74
C TYR A 37 1.52 -14.65 -0.76
N PHE A 38 2.17 -14.96 0.35
CA PHE A 38 1.55 -15.66 1.46
C PHE A 38 0.85 -14.64 2.36
N ILE A 39 -0.30 -15.04 2.91
CA ILE A 39 -1.07 -14.24 3.86
C ILE A 39 -0.64 -14.69 5.27
N ASP A 40 0.56 -14.33 5.67
CA ASP A 40 1.16 -14.70 6.96
C ASP A 40 1.48 -13.52 7.88
N ASN A 41 1.26 -12.27 7.44
CA ASN A 41 1.69 -11.06 8.14
C ASN A 41 0.56 -10.00 8.22
N PRO A 42 -0.25 -10.00 9.30
CA PRO A 42 -1.33 -9.03 9.49
C PRO A 42 -0.79 -7.60 9.41
N GLY A 43 -1.33 -6.79 8.50
CA GLY A 43 -0.77 -5.48 8.25
C GLY A 43 -1.41 -4.72 7.10
N ILE A 44 -0.98 -3.47 6.95
CA ILE A 44 -1.25 -2.67 5.75
C ILE A 44 0.07 -2.56 4.99
N TRP A 45 0.15 -3.24 3.85
CA TRP A 45 1.34 -3.33 3.01
C TRP A 45 1.21 -2.44 1.78
N ALA A 46 2.20 -1.60 1.50
CA ALA A 46 2.21 -0.77 0.32
C ALA A 46 2.73 -1.55 -0.89
N LEU A 47 1.99 -1.50 -2.00
CA LEU A 47 2.42 -1.96 -3.32
C LEU A 47 2.47 -0.73 -4.23
N TYR A 48 3.65 -0.32 -4.66
CA TYR A 48 3.81 0.94 -5.37
C TYR A 48 4.90 0.84 -6.42
N SER A 49 4.89 1.82 -7.34
CA SER A 49 5.99 1.99 -8.27
C SER A 49 7.25 2.46 -7.55
N HIS A 50 8.39 1.82 -7.77
CA HIS A 50 9.67 2.32 -7.23
C HIS A 50 10.20 3.61 -7.91
N ILE A 51 9.42 4.17 -8.83
CA ILE A 51 9.71 5.41 -9.53
C ILE A 51 8.87 6.53 -8.91
N GLU A 52 9.52 7.50 -8.27
CA GLU A 52 8.88 8.52 -7.42
C GLU A 52 7.74 9.29 -8.11
N TRP A 53 7.97 9.76 -9.34
CA TRP A 53 6.95 10.51 -10.07
C TRP A 53 5.70 9.67 -10.42
N LEU A 54 5.84 8.35 -10.55
CA LEU A 54 4.68 7.45 -10.73
C LEU A 54 3.89 7.27 -9.43
N ILE A 55 4.55 7.34 -8.27
CA ILE A 55 3.87 7.35 -6.96
C ILE A 55 3.03 8.63 -6.83
N GLU A 56 3.61 9.78 -7.20
CA GLU A 56 2.90 11.07 -7.18
C GLU A 56 1.70 11.11 -8.13
N MET A 57 1.80 10.43 -9.28
CA MET A 57 0.68 10.25 -10.21
C MET A 57 -0.37 9.24 -9.73
N GLY A 58 -0.14 8.57 -8.59
CA GLY A 58 -1.11 7.68 -7.96
C GLY A 58 -0.92 6.20 -8.27
N MET A 59 0.25 5.76 -8.78
CA MET A 59 0.57 4.34 -8.96
C MET A 59 0.99 3.70 -7.63
N VAL A 60 0.05 3.72 -6.69
CA VAL A 60 0.16 3.15 -5.34
C VAL A 60 -1.12 2.38 -5.01
N GLY A 61 -0.93 1.19 -4.47
CA GLY A 61 -1.96 0.33 -3.90
C GLY A 61 -1.58 -0.03 -2.47
N GLN A 62 -2.59 -0.42 -1.69
CA GLN A 62 -2.40 -0.93 -0.35
C GLN A 62 -3.09 -2.29 -0.25
N LEU A 63 -2.37 -3.28 0.24
CA LEU A 63 -2.94 -4.55 0.66
C LEU A 63 -3.26 -4.46 2.15
N ILE A 64 -4.52 -4.73 2.49
CA ILE A 64 -4.96 -4.84 3.88
C ILE A 64 -5.07 -6.33 4.18
N GLU A 65 -4.11 -6.84 4.94
CA GLU A 65 -3.98 -8.24 5.28
C GLU A 65 -4.53 -8.51 6.68
N ARG A 66 -5.41 -9.51 6.81
CA ARG A 66 -6.00 -9.99 8.07
C ARG A 66 -6.51 -8.83 8.97
N PRO A 67 -7.44 -7.97 8.46
CA PRO A 67 -7.90 -6.80 9.20
C PRO A 67 -8.58 -7.12 10.54
N SER A 68 -9.12 -8.33 10.69
CA SER A 68 -9.70 -8.80 11.95
C SER A 68 -8.70 -8.94 13.09
N GLU A 69 -7.43 -9.15 12.76
CA GLU A 69 -6.32 -9.27 13.71
C GLU A 69 -5.58 -7.95 13.93
N LEU A 70 -5.84 -6.97 13.05
CA LEU A 70 -5.40 -5.58 13.22
C LEU A 70 -6.26 -4.80 14.20
N LYS A 71 -7.10 -5.49 14.98
CA LYS A 71 -7.75 -4.90 16.14
C LYS A 71 -6.65 -4.58 17.15
N ASP A 72 -6.12 -3.36 17.05
CA ASP A 72 -5.60 -2.67 18.22
C ASP A 72 -6.69 -2.81 19.28
N ASN A 73 -6.29 -3.27 20.46
CA ASN A 73 -7.11 -3.15 21.65
C ASN A 73 -7.47 -1.66 21.74
N ASP A 74 -8.68 -1.29 21.31
CA ASP A 74 -9.32 -0.02 21.63
C ASP A 74 -9.71 -0.06 23.12
N ASP A 75 -8.81 -0.56 23.97
CA ASP A 75 -8.77 -0.22 25.38
C ASP A 75 -8.30 1.24 25.38
N ASP A 76 -9.29 2.13 25.29
CA ASP A 76 -9.18 3.56 25.57
C ASP A 76 -8.77 3.83 27.03
N ASP A 77 -8.40 2.79 27.79
CA ASP A 77 -8.04 2.83 29.19
C ASP A 77 -6.52 2.67 29.35
N ASP A 78 -5.88 3.80 29.63
CA ASP A 78 -4.85 3.98 30.65
C ASP A 78 -3.45 3.31 30.50
N ASP A 79 -2.47 4.22 30.46
CA ASP A 79 -1.16 4.15 31.11
C ASP A 79 -0.12 3.08 30.71
N ASP A 80 0.94 3.60 30.07
CA ASP A 80 2.35 3.18 30.22
C ASP A 80 2.87 1.89 29.57
N ASP A 81 2.98 1.86 28.23
CA ASP A 81 3.96 0.98 27.56
C ASP A 81 4.32 1.45 26.12
N ASN A 82 5.26 2.39 26.10
CA ASN A 82 6.35 2.70 25.14
C ASN A 82 6.22 2.57 23.59
N ASN A 83 5.31 1.80 22.98
CA ASN A 83 5.19 1.71 21.52
C ASN A 83 4.04 2.58 20.97
N ASN A 84 2.95 2.71 21.74
CA ASN A 84 1.74 3.41 21.31
C ASN A 84 1.83 4.91 21.64
N THR A 85 2.64 5.27 22.63
CA THR A 85 2.97 6.66 22.97
C THR A 85 3.74 7.37 21.85
N ALA A 86 4.64 6.67 21.15
CA ALA A 86 5.42 7.25 20.06
C ALA A 86 4.55 7.55 18.82
N LYS A 87 3.64 6.65 18.46
CA LYS A 87 2.62 6.83 17.40
C LYS A 87 1.67 7.98 17.74
N LYS A 88 1.17 8.04 18.99
CA LYS A 88 0.31 9.14 19.46
C LYS A 88 1.05 10.49 19.47
N ARG A 89 2.32 10.51 19.91
CA ARG A 89 3.16 11.73 19.91
C ARG A 89 3.48 12.21 18.49
N SER A 90 3.91 11.32 17.59
CA SER A 90 4.20 11.69 16.19
C SER A 90 2.95 12.20 15.47
N LEU A 91 1.79 11.58 15.71
CA LEU A 91 0.51 12.04 15.16
C LEU A 91 0.10 13.42 15.70
N LYS A 92 0.31 13.69 17.00
CA LYS A 92 0.03 14.99 17.61
C LYS A 92 0.93 16.09 17.02
N VAL A 93 2.21 15.79 16.84
CA VAL A 93 3.18 16.69 16.23
C VAL A 93 2.79 16.98 14.78
N TYR A 94 2.52 15.95 13.97
CA TYR A 94 2.07 16.09 12.58
C TYR A 94 0.82 16.95 12.47
N LYS A 95 -0.21 16.68 13.27
CA LYS A 95 -1.45 17.48 13.32
C LYS A 95 -1.19 18.94 13.68
N LYS A 96 -0.20 19.22 14.54
CA LYS A 96 0.20 20.60 14.91
C LYS A 96 0.92 21.31 13.76
N TYR A 97 1.83 20.63 13.06
CA TYR A 97 2.53 21.19 11.89
C TYR A 97 1.56 21.50 10.75
N TYR A 98 0.68 20.56 10.41
CA TYR A 98 -0.29 20.73 9.32
C TYR A 98 -1.28 21.89 9.58
N LYS A 99 -1.68 22.11 10.83
CA LYS A 99 -2.54 23.24 11.21
C LYS A 99 -1.83 24.60 11.20
N ARG A 100 -0.49 24.61 11.27
CA ARG A 100 0.32 25.83 11.33
C ARG A 100 0.90 26.24 9.98
N SER A 101 0.98 25.32 9.02
CA SER A 101 1.51 25.61 7.69
C SER A 101 0.47 26.35 6.83
N ASP A 102 0.83 27.51 6.30
CA ASP A 102 0.02 28.33 5.35
C ASP A 102 -0.12 27.69 3.96
N ILE A 103 -0.02 26.36 3.86
CA ILE A 103 -0.18 25.61 2.62
C ILE A 103 -1.66 25.74 2.20
N PRO A 104 -1.97 26.35 1.04
CA PRO A 104 -3.34 26.55 0.62
C PRO A 104 -4.08 25.22 0.57
N ASN A 105 -5.19 25.13 1.30
CA ASN A 105 -6.12 24.00 1.31
C ASN A 105 -6.76 23.81 -0.07
N HIS A 106 -6.07 23.19 -1.03
CA HIS A 106 -6.66 22.89 -2.35
C HIS A 106 -7.43 21.56 -2.37
N PHE A 107 -7.35 20.75 -1.31
CA PHE A 107 -7.90 19.39 -1.26
C PHE A 107 -8.86 19.12 -0.10
N ARG A 108 -9.77 20.05 0.21
CA ARG A 108 -10.85 19.82 1.19
C ARG A 108 -11.90 18.77 0.78
N HIS A 109 -11.71 18.03 -0.32
CA HIS A 109 -12.66 17.02 -0.80
C HIS A 109 -12.02 15.70 -1.22
N VAL A 110 -10.92 15.26 -0.59
CA VAL A 110 -10.51 13.86 -0.74
C VAL A 110 -11.30 13.02 0.28
N ARG A 111 -12.58 12.77 -0.05
CA ARG A 111 -13.20 11.52 0.39
C ARG A 111 -12.39 10.42 -0.27
N TYR A 112 -11.79 9.52 0.51
CA TYR A 112 -11.12 8.33 -0.02
C TYR A 112 -12.10 7.61 -0.95
N LYS A 113 -11.92 7.81 -2.25
CA LYS A 113 -12.64 7.13 -3.31
C LYS A 113 -11.57 6.36 -4.06
N PHE A 114 -11.59 5.04 -3.90
CA PHE A 114 -10.78 4.13 -4.70
C PHE A 114 -10.98 4.49 -6.18
N MET A 115 -9.95 5.06 -6.80
CA MET A 115 -9.97 5.38 -8.22
C MET A 115 -9.21 4.28 -8.95
N ARG A 116 -9.92 3.52 -9.79
CA ARG A 116 -9.32 2.63 -10.79
C ARG A 116 -8.62 3.52 -11.82
N GLY A 117 -7.30 3.49 -11.86
CA GLY A 117 -6.51 4.03 -12.96
C GLY A 117 -6.22 2.94 -13.98
N SER A 118 -6.66 3.15 -15.23
CA SER A 118 -6.20 2.38 -16.38
C SER A 118 -4.89 3.02 -16.84
N ALA A 119 -3.80 2.27 -16.81
CA ALA A 119 -2.58 2.67 -17.52
C ALA A 119 -2.84 2.55 -19.03
N TYR A 120 -2.46 3.57 -19.79
CA TYR A 120 -2.16 3.42 -21.22
C TYR A 120 -0.82 2.72 -21.37
#